data_AF-L7J4Z1-F1
#
_entry.id   AF-L7J4Z1-F1
#
_cell.length_a   1.000
_cell.length_b   1.000
_cell.length_c   1.000
_cell.angle_alpha   90.00
_cell.angle_beta   90.00
_cell.angle_gamma   90.00
#
_symmetry.space_group_name_H-M   'P 1'
#
loop_
_entity.id
_entity.type
_entity.pdbx_description
1 polymer ?
#
loop_
_entity_poly.entity_id
_entity_poly.type
_entity_poly.pdbx_seq_one_letter_code
_entity_poly.pdbx_strand_id
1 'polypeptide(L)'
;MPYPFVLPTTSAFSFSTSFSCESHPSLPLNASTYRGVVRDTLKKHKRLPPSSQSSSLSLVVASINDYLRYLLAVDAGIAHRSPHGGHGEQIDVVLRSAPAIEWRPFLSDSAVPGKEPPRVRIQSLEHELFFTLSTLASALSLQARAALQPLYVVSVAVPGPEQRLAAITGATKLLLDAASIYDYLSTRSTSLSGPAPCADISPATVSAQRSLALAEATLLAVFKDDPYPTVVAQDRNNLDKDWMFKAPEIPKVRAHLFARLCLAASEHAAQASSLCQAQSSSGGSASGNGGGKMVGLMRNATARGLDGNFIRYIENLRRTARAKACRFFAIDAELGGQTGNAIGWLRAGLQELGVEQREATKKSGGLSLSRFTKEWSEKREDRKVEKGARWGADAGKTEEVRVIEMLDAKWSKQNDTMNIQAVPTPATLLAQMPSGRDMHTVKPYEPPSLDPVVLESMRAPPEGSDDFENASDSEDEGKDNNSRGPVGAFPGTRNEYGRTNSSNSYY
;
A
#
# COMPACT_ATOMS: atom_id res chain seq x y z
N MET A 1 -1.16 9.32 4.91
CA MET A 1 -1.11 9.26 3.43
C MET A 1 -1.04 7.79 3.05
N PRO A 2 -2.03 7.22 2.34
CA PRO A 2 -2.07 5.78 2.06
C PRO A 2 -0.89 5.27 1.21
N TYR A 3 -0.55 3.99 1.34
CA TYR A 3 0.54 3.38 0.57
C TYR A 3 0.32 3.47 -0.96
N PRO A 4 1.33 3.89 -1.76
CA PRO A 4 1.25 3.87 -3.22
C PRO A 4 1.44 2.45 -3.78
N PHE A 5 0.44 1.59 -3.64
CA PHE A 5 0.42 0.25 -4.22
C PHE A 5 0.68 0.27 -5.74
N VAL A 6 1.34 -0.79 -6.23
CA VAL A 6 1.32 -1.15 -7.65
C VAL A 6 0.31 -2.28 -7.78
N LEU A 7 -0.58 -2.23 -8.76
CA LEU A 7 -1.54 -3.32 -8.97
C LEU A 7 -0.88 -4.50 -9.69
N PRO A 8 -1.19 -5.75 -9.31
CA PRO A 8 -0.66 -6.94 -9.97
C PRO A 8 -1.20 -7.09 -11.40
N THR A 9 -0.61 -8.03 -12.15
CA THR A 9 -1.08 -8.44 -13.48
C THR A 9 -1.25 -9.95 -13.53
N THR A 10 -2.12 -10.47 -14.41
CA THR A 10 -2.37 -11.91 -14.55
C THR A 10 -2.25 -12.39 -16.00
N SER A 11 -2.09 -13.70 -16.19
CA SER A 11 -2.11 -14.38 -17.49
C SER A 11 -3.53 -14.47 -18.07
N ALA A 12 -3.64 -14.99 -19.30
CA ALA A 12 -4.87 -15.65 -19.74
C ALA A 12 -5.15 -16.89 -18.87
N PHE A 13 -6.42 -17.28 -18.77
CA PHE A 13 -6.87 -18.55 -18.19
C PHE A 13 -8.31 -18.81 -18.68
N SER A 14 -8.57 -20.04 -19.13
CA SER A 14 -9.92 -20.54 -19.42
C SER A 14 -10.40 -21.37 -18.22
N PHE A 15 -11.54 -21.00 -17.65
CA PHE A 15 -12.21 -21.83 -16.66
C PHE A 15 -12.72 -23.15 -17.24
N SER A 16 -13.18 -23.19 -18.50
CA SER A 16 -13.77 -24.40 -19.08
C SER A 16 -12.78 -25.56 -19.23
N THR A 17 -11.46 -25.27 -19.26
CA THR A 17 -10.40 -26.30 -19.21
C THR A 17 -10.24 -26.98 -17.84
N SER A 18 -10.64 -26.31 -16.75
CA SER A 18 -10.43 -26.78 -15.37
C SER A 18 -11.73 -27.07 -14.61
N PHE A 19 -12.84 -26.47 -15.03
CA PHE A 19 -14.12 -26.53 -14.35
C PHE A 19 -15.25 -26.78 -15.36
N SER A 20 -16.26 -27.54 -14.96
CA SER A 20 -17.54 -27.63 -15.67
C SER A 20 -18.71 -27.52 -14.73
N CYS A 21 -19.80 -26.98 -15.23
CA CYS A 21 -21.04 -26.83 -14.49
C CYS A 21 -22.17 -27.47 -15.30
N GLU A 22 -22.76 -28.56 -14.82
CA GLU A 22 -23.86 -29.23 -15.54
C GLU A 22 -25.17 -28.44 -15.41
N SER A 23 -25.41 -27.89 -14.21
CA SER A 23 -26.56 -27.02 -13.93
C SER A 23 -26.55 -25.71 -14.75
N HIS A 24 -25.37 -25.11 -14.95
CA HIS A 24 -25.20 -23.81 -15.62
C HIS A 24 -24.03 -23.85 -16.62
N PRO A 25 -24.18 -24.50 -17.80
CA PRO A 25 -23.09 -24.73 -18.73
C PRO A 25 -22.33 -23.49 -19.19
N SER A 26 -22.98 -22.32 -19.22
CA SER A 26 -22.34 -21.05 -19.61
C SER A 26 -21.53 -20.37 -18.49
N LEU A 27 -21.60 -20.84 -17.24
CA LEU A 27 -20.92 -20.20 -16.11
C LEU A 27 -19.38 -20.17 -16.25
N PRO A 28 -18.68 -21.26 -16.63
CA PRO A 28 -17.23 -21.23 -16.84
C PRO A 28 -16.80 -20.25 -17.95
N LEU A 29 -17.48 -20.26 -19.11
CA LEU A 29 -17.20 -19.34 -20.22
C LEU A 29 -17.37 -17.87 -19.80
N ASN A 30 -18.44 -17.56 -19.06
CA ASN A 30 -18.66 -16.21 -18.55
C ASN A 30 -17.58 -15.79 -17.54
N ALA A 31 -17.18 -16.69 -16.63
CA ALA A 31 -16.06 -16.43 -15.72
C ALA A 31 -14.76 -16.14 -16.49
N SER A 32 -14.44 -16.90 -17.55
CA SER A 32 -13.29 -16.64 -18.45
C SER A 32 -13.37 -15.27 -19.12
N THR A 33 -14.57 -14.88 -19.60
CA THR A 33 -14.81 -13.61 -20.28
C THR A 33 -14.55 -12.42 -19.35
N TYR A 34 -15.17 -12.39 -18.17
CA TYR A 34 -14.98 -11.31 -17.20
C TYR A 34 -13.56 -11.29 -16.61
N ARG A 35 -12.92 -12.45 -16.45
CA ARG A 35 -11.49 -12.53 -16.11
C ARG A 35 -10.60 -11.89 -17.18
N GLY A 36 -10.93 -12.09 -18.46
CA GLY A 36 -10.28 -11.41 -19.59
C GLY A 36 -10.38 -9.89 -19.51
N VAL A 37 -11.57 -9.37 -19.16
CA VAL A 37 -11.79 -7.92 -18.95
C VAL A 37 -10.94 -7.38 -17.80
N VAL A 38 -10.85 -8.09 -16.66
CA VAL A 38 -9.98 -7.72 -15.54
C VAL A 38 -8.50 -7.72 -15.97
N ARG A 39 -8.03 -8.79 -16.62
CA ARG A 39 -6.66 -8.90 -17.13
C ARG A 39 -6.29 -7.71 -18.02
N ASP A 40 -7.15 -7.37 -18.96
CA ASP A 40 -6.89 -6.31 -19.94
C ASP A 40 -6.98 -4.93 -19.31
N THR A 41 -7.87 -4.74 -18.34
CA THR A 41 -8.00 -3.49 -17.56
C THR A 41 -6.77 -3.27 -16.67
N LEU A 42 -6.26 -4.32 -16.01
CA LEU A 42 -4.99 -4.27 -15.24
C LEU A 42 -3.78 -4.02 -16.16
N LYS A 43 -3.69 -4.71 -17.31
CA LYS A 43 -2.63 -4.46 -18.32
C LYS A 43 -2.67 -3.01 -18.84
N LYS A 44 -3.85 -2.46 -19.12
CA LYS A 44 -4.05 -1.05 -19.52
C LYS A 44 -3.64 -0.09 -18.39
N HIS A 45 -4.11 -0.29 -17.16
CA HIS A 45 -3.76 0.51 -15.99
C HIS A 45 -2.24 0.57 -15.76
N LYS A 46 -1.56 -0.58 -15.80
CA LYS A 46 -0.09 -0.67 -15.64
C LYS A 46 0.65 0.20 -16.67
N ARG A 47 0.19 0.19 -17.93
CA ARG A 47 0.80 0.92 -19.06
C ARG A 47 0.54 2.43 -19.06
N LEU A 48 -0.45 2.91 -18.30
CA LEU A 48 -0.70 4.35 -18.17
C LEU A 48 0.46 5.04 -17.43
N PRO A 49 0.87 6.25 -17.85
CA PRO A 49 1.83 7.04 -17.09
C PRO A 49 1.28 7.35 -15.68
N PRO A 50 2.14 7.41 -14.64
CA PRO A 50 1.68 7.50 -13.24
C PRO A 50 0.73 8.66 -12.91
N SER A 51 0.76 9.76 -13.68
CA SER A 51 -0.16 10.90 -13.53
C SER A 51 -1.59 10.64 -14.01
N SER A 52 -1.80 9.65 -14.89
CA SER A 52 -3.14 9.28 -15.40
C SER A 52 -3.66 7.96 -14.84
N GLN A 53 -2.88 7.24 -14.02
CA GLN A 53 -3.33 5.99 -13.39
C GLN A 53 -4.55 6.21 -12.49
N SER A 54 -4.65 7.35 -11.80
CA SER A 54 -5.75 7.68 -10.87
C SER A 54 -7.13 7.66 -11.51
N SER A 55 -7.29 8.21 -12.72
CA SER A 55 -8.59 8.26 -13.42
C SER A 55 -9.09 6.90 -13.89
N SER A 56 -8.18 5.93 -14.07
CA SER A 56 -8.53 4.56 -14.47
C SER A 56 -8.94 3.64 -13.30
N LEU A 57 -8.72 4.06 -12.05
CA LEU A 57 -8.98 3.20 -10.88
C LEU A 57 -10.46 2.81 -10.71
N SER A 58 -11.39 3.67 -11.13
CA SER A 58 -12.83 3.35 -11.07
C SER A 58 -13.20 2.21 -12.01
N LEU A 59 -12.58 2.15 -13.20
CA LEU A 59 -12.77 1.06 -14.17
C LEU A 59 -12.15 -0.25 -13.67
N VAL A 60 -10.97 -0.18 -13.04
CA VAL A 60 -10.34 -1.34 -12.37
C VAL A 60 -11.28 -1.91 -11.31
N VAL A 61 -11.79 -1.08 -10.40
CA VAL A 61 -12.72 -1.51 -9.33
C VAL A 61 -14.02 -2.07 -9.90
N ALA A 62 -14.61 -1.46 -10.93
CA ALA A 62 -15.80 -1.98 -11.59
C ALA A 62 -15.57 -3.37 -12.19
N SER A 63 -14.56 -3.52 -13.06
CA SER A 63 -14.25 -4.79 -13.73
C SER A 63 -13.97 -5.93 -12.75
N ILE A 64 -13.29 -5.65 -11.62
CA ILE A 64 -13.03 -6.67 -10.59
C ILE A 64 -14.32 -7.07 -9.87
N ASN A 65 -15.21 -6.12 -9.53
CA ASN A 65 -16.49 -6.45 -8.92
C ASN A 65 -17.40 -7.25 -9.86
N ASP A 66 -17.41 -6.93 -11.16
CA ASP A 66 -18.16 -7.70 -12.14
C ASP A 66 -17.63 -9.14 -12.24
N TYR A 67 -16.30 -9.33 -12.32
CA TYR A 67 -15.67 -10.67 -12.30
C TYR A 67 -15.92 -11.44 -11.00
N LEU A 68 -15.86 -10.77 -9.84
CA LEU A 68 -16.06 -11.41 -8.53
C LEU A 68 -17.41 -12.13 -8.43
N ARG A 69 -18.49 -11.62 -9.06
CA ARG A 69 -19.79 -12.30 -9.10
C ARG A 69 -19.70 -13.71 -9.68
N TYR A 70 -19.00 -13.85 -10.81
CA TYR A 70 -18.80 -15.13 -11.48
C TYR A 70 -17.81 -16.02 -10.69
N LEU A 71 -16.70 -15.45 -10.21
CA LEU A 71 -15.71 -16.18 -9.43
C LEU A 71 -16.29 -16.77 -8.14
N LEU A 72 -17.13 -16.01 -7.44
CA LEU A 72 -17.81 -16.45 -6.22
C LEU A 72 -18.95 -17.44 -6.51
N ALA A 73 -19.61 -17.36 -7.66
CA ALA A 73 -20.57 -18.39 -8.08
C ALA A 73 -19.89 -19.74 -8.38
N VAL A 74 -18.69 -19.72 -8.98
CA VAL A 74 -17.85 -20.91 -9.17
C VAL A 74 -17.36 -21.47 -7.82
N ASP A 75 -16.90 -20.62 -6.88
CA ASP A 75 -16.53 -21.03 -5.51
C ASP A 75 -17.70 -21.65 -4.74
N ALA A 76 -18.90 -21.04 -4.83
CA ALA A 76 -20.11 -21.55 -4.20
C ALA A 76 -20.49 -22.93 -4.76
N GLY A 77 -20.43 -23.10 -6.08
CA GLY A 77 -20.78 -24.37 -6.73
C GLY A 77 -19.83 -25.53 -6.42
N ILE A 78 -18.52 -25.28 -6.33
CA ILE A 78 -17.53 -26.30 -5.89
C ILE A 78 -17.77 -26.70 -4.44
N ALA A 79 -18.21 -25.76 -3.60
CA ALA A 79 -18.54 -26.03 -2.21
C ALA A 79 -19.95 -26.64 -2.03
N HIS A 80 -20.69 -26.92 -3.12
CA HIS A 80 -22.11 -27.31 -3.13
C HIS A 80 -23.00 -26.39 -2.27
N ARG A 81 -22.71 -25.08 -2.28
CA ARG A 81 -23.46 -24.03 -1.58
C ARG A 81 -24.26 -23.20 -2.58
N SER A 82 -25.45 -22.76 -2.20
CA SER A 82 -26.15 -21.75 -2.99
C SER A 82 -25.43 -20.38 -2.89
N PRO A 83 -25.16 -19.70 -4.01
CA PRO A 83 -24.52 -18.38 -4.02
C PRO A 83 -25.36 -17.27 -3.37
N HIS A 84 -26.66 -17.50 -3.14
CA HIS A 84 -27.58 -16.54 -2.51
C HIS A 84 -27.92 -16.87 -1.04
N GLY A 85 -27.20 -17.81 -0.41
CA GLY A 85 -27.35 -18.10 1.02
C GLY A 85 -28.59 -18.96 1.36
N GLY A 86 -28.44 -20.28 1.29
CA GLY A 86 -29.35 -21.25 1.90
C GLY A 86 -30.70 -21.49 1.21
N HIS A 87 -31.29 -20.48 0.56
CA HIS A 87 -32.62 -20.56 -0.07
C HIS A 87 -32.62 -20.39 -1.59
N GLY A 88 -31.46 -20.19 -2.22
CA GLY A 88 -31.33 -20.11 -3.67
C GLY A 88 -31.04 -21.46 -4.32
N GLU A 89 -31.02 -21.45 -5.66
CA GLU A 89 -30.64 -22.60 -6.47
C GLU A 89 -29.22 -23.09 -6.15
N GLN A 90 -29.00 -24.40 -6.31
CA GLN A 90 -27.69 -25.02 -6.19
C GLN A 90 -27.01 -25.03 -7.55
N ILE A 91 -25.87 -24.36 -7.64
CA ILE A 91 -24.94 -24.54 -8.76
C ILE A 91 -24.09 -25.78 -8.44
N ASP A 92 -23.99 -26.71 -9.37
CA ASP A 92 -23.07 -27.85 -9.26
C ASP A 92 -21.87 -27.65 -10.20
N VAL A 93 -20.68 -27.45 -9.62
CA VAL A 93 -19.42 -27.22 -10.36
C VAL A 93 -18.41 -28.31 -10.05
N VAL A 94 -18.04 -29.05 -11.08
CA VAL A 94 -17.04 -30.13 -11.03
C VAL A 94 -15.67 -29.63 -11.46
N LEU A 95 -14.66 -29.86 -10.61
CA LEU A 95 -13.24 -29.65 -10.93
C LEU A 95 -12.75 -30.79 -11.85
N ARG A 96 -12.44 -30.48 -13.11
CA ARG A 96 -11.92 -31.43 -14.11
C ARG A 96 -10.41 -31.58 -14.05
N SER A 97 -9.70 -30.47 -13.87
CA SER A 97 -8.23 -30.43 -13.82
C SER A 97 -7.78 -29.33 -12.86
N ALA A 98 -6.61 -29.49 -12.23
CA ALA A 98 -6.08 -28.47 -11.35
C ALA A 98 -5.80 -27.17 -12.16
N PRO A 99 -6.36 -26.01 -11.77
CA PRO A 99 -6.21 -24.79 -12.54
C PRO A 99 -4.74 -24.37 -12.65
N ALA A 100 -4.41 -23.70 -13.74
CA ALA A 100 -3.04 -23.29 -14.07
C ALA A 100 -2.99 -21.77 -14.29
N ILE A 101 -3.25 -21.03 -13.22
CA ILE A 101 -3.37 -19.56 -13.30
C ILE A 101 -2.05 -18.91 -12.90
N GLU A 102 -1.64 -17.85 -13.57
CA GLU A 102 -0.46 -17.07 -13.19
C GLU A 102 -0.80 -15.64 -12.78
N TRP A 103 -0.25 -15.21 -11.65
CA TRP A 103 -0.26 -13.82 -11.20
C TRP A 103 1.17 -13.31 -11.06
N ARG A 104 1.40 -12.05 -11.43
CA ARG A 104 2.59 -11.30 -11.06
C ARG A 104 2.33 -10.65 -9.69
N PRO A 105 3.04 -11.04 -8.63
CA PRO A 105 2.93 -10.39 -7.32
C PRO A 105 3.30 -8.90 -7.37
N PHE A 106 2.87 -8.15 -6.37
CA PHE A 106 3.11 -6.71 -6.20
C PHE A 106 3.72 -6.33 -4.84
N LEU A 107 3.64 -7.21 -3.84
CA LEU A 107 4.26 -7.05 -2.52
C LEU A 107 5.50 -7.94 -2.32
N SER A 108 5.69 -8.98 -3.12
CA SER A 108 6.85 -9.87 -3.05
C SER A 108 8.13 -9.18 -3.55
N ASP A 109 9.24 -9.40 -2.85
CA ASP A 109 10.55 -8.81 -3.20
C ASP A 109 11.11 -9.34 -4.54
N SER A 110 11.78 -8.46 -5.27
CA SER A 110 12.39 -8.78 -6.56
C SER A 110 13.89 -9.00 -6.41
N ALA A 111 14.37 -10.18 -6.82
CA ALA A 111 15.79 -10.53 -6.73
C ALA A 111 16.73 -9.62 -7.53
N VAL A 112 16.20 -8.80 -8.46
CA VAL A 112 16.98 -7.78 -9.18
C VAL A 112 16.30 -6.42 -8.96
N PRO A 113 16.93 -5.49 -8.25
CA PRO A 113 16.40 -4.14 -8.05
C PRO A 113 16.03 -3.49 -9.39
N GLY A 114 14.78 -3.05 -9.51
CA GLY A 114 14.25 -2.42 -10.73
C GLY A 114 13.70 -3.39 -11.80
N LYS A 115 13.82 -4.71 -11.63
CA LYS A 115 13.04 -5.69 -12.42
C LYS A 115 11.76 -6.07 -11.68
N GLU A 116 10.71 -6.40 -12.44
CA GLU A 116 9.47 -6.92 -11.89
C GLU A 116 9.66 -8.32 -11.28
N PRO A 117 8.88 -8.69 -10.25
CA PRO A 117 8.87 -10.06 -9.77
C PRO A 117 8.39 -11.03 -10.87
N PRO A 118 8.89 -12.28 -10.87
CA PRO A 118 8.39 -13.31 -11.77
C PRO A 118 6.93 -13.63 -11.47
N ARG A 119 6.21 -14.16 -12.46
CA ARG A 119 4.87 -14.69 -12.22
C ARG A 119 4.94 -15.90 -11.28
N VAL A 120 3.93 -16.02 -10.43
CA VAL A 120 3.68 -17.15 -9.53
C VAL A 120 2.48 -17.90 -10.08
N ARG A 121 2.67 -19.19 -10.31
CA ARG A 121 1.61 -20.11 -10.75
C ARG A 121 0.85 -20.63 -9.54
N ILE A 122 -0.46 -20.46 -9.53
CA ILE A 122 -1.38 -20.95 -8.50
C ILE A 122 -2.24 -22.09 -9.06
N GLN A 123 -2.62 -23.02 -8.18
CA GLN A 123 -3.35 -24.26 -8.53
C GLN A 123 -4.67 -24.43 -7.76
N SER A 124 -5.22 -23.34 -7.20
CA SER A 124 -6.48 -23.36 -6.45
C SER A 124 -7.28 -22.09 -6.74
N LEU A 125 -8.61 -22.24 -6.79
CA LEU A 125 -9.55 -21.14 -6.91
C LEU A 125 -9.50 -20.19 -5.70
N GLU A 126 -9.18 -20.71 -4.51
CA GLU A 126 -9.04 -19.89 -3.31
C GLU A 126 -7.89 -18.87 -3.47
N HIS A 127 -6.78 -19.28 -4.09
CA HIS A 127 -5.67 -18.37 -4.37
C HIS A 127 -6.01 -17.34 -5.46
N GLU A 128 -6.87 -17.67 -6.43
CA GLU A 128 -7.41 -16.72 -7.42
C GLU A 128 -8.29 -15.67 -6.73
N LEU A 129 -9.15 -16.11 -5.79
CA LEU A 129 -10.00 -15.24 -5.00
C LEU A 129 -9.15 -14.31 -4.09
N PHE A 130 -8.11 -14.84 -3.43
CA PHE A 130 -7.18 -14.06 -2.63
C PHE A 130 -6.47 -12.97 -3.45
N PHE A 131 -5.94 -13.30 -4.63
CA PHE A 131 -5.33 -12.29 -5.52
C PHE A 131 -6.36 -11.25 -5.99
N THR A 132 -7.55 -11.69 -6.40
CA THR A 132 -8.60 -10.82 -6.95
C THR A 132 -9.11 -9.83 -5.89
N LEU A 133 -9.43 -10.31 -4.69
CA LEU A 133 -9.88 -9.47 -3.57
C LEU A 133 -8.76 -8.57 -3.02
N SER A 134 -7.52 -9.04 -2.92
CA SER A 134 -6.38 -8.19 -2.52
C SER A 134 -6.10 -7.09 -3.55
N THR A 135 -6.33 -7.38 -4.84
CA THR A 135 -6.26 -6.38 -5.93
C THR A 135 -7.37 -5.34 -5.79
N LEU A 136 -8.61 -5.76 -5.50
CA LEU A 136 -9.74 -4.85 -5.23
C LEU A 136 -9.42 -3.92 -4.05
N ALA A 137 -9.03 -4.48 -2.90
CA ALA A 137 -8.71 -3.70 -1.71
C ALA A 137 -7.55 -2.72 -1.95
N SER A 138 -6.50 -3.15 -2.66
CA SER A 138 -5.38 -2.28 -3.06
C SER A 138 -5.83 -1.15 -4.00
N ALA A 139 -6.76 -1.42 -4.92
CA ALA A 139 -7.32 -0.40 -5.81
C ALA A 139 -8.20 0.61 -5.04
N LEU A 140 -8.95 0.18 -4.02
CA LEU A 140 -9.70 1.07 -3.12
C LEU A 140 -8.77 1.98 -2.31
N SER A 141 -7.68 1.44 -1.75
CA SER A 141 -6.64 2.26 -1.08
C SER A 141 -5.98 3.26 -2.03
N LEU A 142 -5.78 2.91 -3.31
CA LEU A 142 -5.31 3.84 -4.34
C LEU A 142 -6.34 4.92 -4.69
N GLN A 143 -7.64 4.61 -4.69
CA GLN A 143 -8.70 5.62 -4.86
C GLN A 143 -8.74 6.57 -3.66
N ALA A 144 -8.63 6.05 -2.43
CA ALA A 144 -8.53 6.84 -1.21
C ALA A 144 -7.33 7.80 -1.28
N ARG A 145 -6.18 7.29 -1.73
CA ARG A 145 -4.98 8.10 -2.00
C ARG A 145 -5.24 9.19 -3.04
N ALA A 146 -5.85 8.86 -4.18
CA ALA A 146 -6.15 9.83 -5.23
C ALA A 146 -7.10 10.95 -4.73
N ALA A 147 -8.13 10.61 -3.96
CA ALA A 147 -9.05 11.58 -3.36
C ALA A 147 -8.37 12.53 -2.35
N LEU A 148 -7.33 12.06 -1.65
CA LEU A 148 -6.58 12.86 -0.69
C LEU A 148 -5.49 13.75 -1.31
N GLN A 149 -5.01 13.43 -2.53
CA GLN A 149 -3.91 14.17 -3.16
C GLN A 149 -4.12 15.70 -3.19
N PRO A 150 -5.30 16.25 -3.58
CA PRO A 150 -5.49 17.70 -3.68
C PRO A 150 -5.29 18.44 -2.35
N LEU A 151 -5.46 17.75 -1.22
CA LEU A 151 -5.29 18.34 0.12
C LEU A 151 -3.83 18.60 0.50
N TYR A 152 -2.87 18.08 -0.29
CA TYR A 152 -1.44 18.21 -0.06
C TYR A 152 -0.72 19.04 -1.14
N VAL A 153 -1.42 19.50 -2.19
CA VAL A 153 -0.83 20.33 -3.26
C VAL A 153 -0.73 21.78 -2.78
N VAL A 154 0.50 22.28 -2.61
CA VAL A 154 0.79 23.64 -2.11
C VAL A 154 0.91 24.71 -3.21
N SER A 155 0.87 24.32 -4.48
CA SER A 155 1.00 25.22 -5.65
C SER A 155 -0.33 25.69 -6.23
N VAL A 156 -1.45 25.36 -5.58
CA VAL A 156 -2.82 25.76 -5.97
C VAL A 156 -3.54 26.44 -4.80
N ALA A 157 -4.73 26.99 -5.06
CA ALA A 157 -5.59 27.50 -4.00
C ALA A 157 -5.99 26.38 -3.02
N VAL A 158 -6.00 26.70 -1.72
CA VAL A 158 -6.32 25.73 -0.66
C VAL A 158 -7.76 25.21 -0.83
N PRO A 159 -8.00 23.88 -0.85
CA PRO A 159 -9.35 23.32 -0.98
C PRO A 159 -10.29 23.79 0.14
N GLY A 160 -11.53 24.11 -0.22
CA GLY A 160 -12.54 24.59 0.74
C GLY A 160 -12.91 23.55 1.80
N PRO A 161 -13.48 23.97 2.94
CA PRO A 161 -13.76 23.07 4.08
C PRO A 161 -14.69 21.91 3.72
N GLU A 162 -15.69 22.14 2.87
CA GLU A 162 -16.60 21.09 2.37
C GLU A 162 -15.88 20.08 1.47
N GLN A 163 -15.01 20.55 0.57
CA GLN A 163 -14.22 19.70 -0.32
C GLN A 163 -13.24 18.83 0.49
N ARG A 164 -12.58 19.41 1.50
CA ARG A 164 -11.73 18.68 2.46
C ARG A 164 -12.54 17.61 3.19
N LEU A 165 -13.71 17.97 3.72
CA LEU A 165 -14.57 17.04 4.46
C LEU A 165 -15.03 15.87 3.58
N ALA A 166 -15.45 16.16 2.34
CA ALA A 166 -15.87 15.16 1.37
C ALA A 166 -14.71 14.21 0.99
N ALA A 167 -13.53 14.76 0.67
CA ALA A 167 -12.34 13.98 0.33
C ALA A 167 -11.90 13.05 1.47
N ILE A 168 -11.83 13.56 2.71
CA ILE A 168 -11.43 12.76 3.88
C ILE A 168 -12.47 11.70 4.21
N THR A 169 -13.77 12.04 4.15
CA THR A 169 -14.85 11.09 4.46
C THR A 169 -14.92 9.97 3.41
N GLY A 170 -14.81 10.31 2.12
CA GLY A 170 -14.75 9.35 1.02
C GLY A 170 -13.53 8.44 1.11
N ALA A 171 -12.35 8.99 1.35
CA ALA A 171 -11.12 8.21 1.54
C ALA A 171 -11.19 7.29 2.78
N THR A 172 -11.78 7.76 3.87
CA THR A 172 -12.02 6.92 5.07
C THR A 172 -12.94 5.74 4.75
N LYS A 173 -14.03 5.96 4.01
CA LYS A 173 -14.91 4.87 3.58
C LYS A 173 -14.14 3.83 2.74
N LEU A 174 -13.42 4.27 1.71
CA LEU A 174 -12.65 3.39 0.82
C LEU A 174 -11.61 2.53 1.57
N LEU A 175 -10.95 3.09 2.59
CA LEU A 175 -10.00 2.33 3.43
C LEU A 175 -10.71 1.34 4.37
N LEU A 176 -11.90 1.66 4.89
CA LEU A 176 -12.69 0.72 5.68
C LEU A 176 -13.29 -0.41 4.82
N ASP A 177 -13.69 -0.10 3.58
CA ASP A 177 -14.12 -1.09 2.59
C ASP A 177 -12.93 -2.00 2.19
N ALA A 178 -11.71 -1.47 2.07
CA ALA A 178 -10.51 -2.28 1.89
C ALA A 178 -10.20 -3.16 3.13
N ALA A 179 -10.36 -2.62 4.35
CA ALA A 179 -10.17 -3.36 5.58
C ALA A 179 -11.17 -4.52 5.74
N SER A 180 -12.43 -4.34 5.32
CA SER A 180 -13.45 -5.41 5.36
C SER A 180 -13.14 -6.56 4.40
N ILE A 181 -12.63 -6.25 3.21
CA ILE A 181 -12.19 -7.26 2.24
C ILE A 181 -11.04 -8.10 2.82
N TYR A 182 -10.05 -7.45 3.45
CA TYR A 182 -8.96 -8.18 4.10
C TYR A 182 -9.40 -8.96 5.35
N ASP A 183 -10.39 -8.47 6.12
CA ASP A 183 -11.00 -9.20 7.24
C ASP A 183 -11.73 -10.48 6.79
N TYR A 184 -12.47 -10.41 5.68
CA TYR A 184 -13.09 -11.56 5.02
C TYR A 184 -12.06 -12.57 4.52
N LEU A 185 -10.99 -12.12 3.86
CA LEU A 185 -9.88 -12.99 3.46
C LEU A 185 -9.16 -13.62 4.67
N SER A 186 -8.91 -12.86 5.75
CA SER A 186 -8.35 -13.41 7.00
C SER A 186 -9.24 -14.52 7.57
N THR A 187 -10.55 -14.36 7.52
CA THR A 187 -11.49 -15.38 8.00
C THR A 187 -11.45 -16.63 7.11
N ARG A 188 -11.47 -16.49 5.78
CA ARG A 188 -11.31 -17.63 4.84
C ARG A 188 -9.95 -18.32 5.00
N SER A 189 -8.91 -17.59 5.38
CA SER A 189 -7.56 -18.15 5.57
C SER A 189 -7.44 -19.19 6.67
N THR A 190 -8.39 -19.24 7.62
CA THR A 190 -8.43 -20.29 8.66
C THR A 190 -8.74 -21.68 8.12
N SER A 191 -9.37 -21.76 6.93
CA SER A 191 -9.72 -23.01 6.24
C SER A 191 -8.69 -23.43 5.18
N LEU A 192 -7.67 -22.61 4.91
CA LEU A 192 -6.63 -22.92 3.94
C LEU A 192 -5.63 -23.94 4.50
N SER A 193 -5.40 -25.01 3.74
CA SER A 193 -4.38 -26.02 4.06
C SER A 193 -3.17 -25.88 3.14
N GLY A 194 -1.98 -25.92 3.73
CA GLY A 194 -0.70 -25.79 3.01
C GLY A 194 -0.11 -24.37 2.99
N PRO A 195 1.15 -24.22 2.55
CA PRO A 195 1.83 -22.93 2.48
C PRO A 195 1.31 -22.07 1.32
N ALA A 196 1.25 -20.76 1.52
CA ALA A 196 0.84 -19.82 0.49
C ALA A 196 1.84 -19.81 -0.71
N PRO A 197 1.37 -19.71 -1.97
CA PRO A 197 2.22 -19.72 -3.17
C PRO A 197 3.24 -18.57 -3.25
N CYS A 198 2.98 -17.46 -2.58
CA CYS A 198 3.89 -16.32 -2.44
C CYS A 198 3.52 -15.47 -1.20
N ALA A 199 4.32 -14.45 -0.94
CA ALA A 199 4.14 -13.54 0.19
C ALA A 199 2.78 -12.80 0.17
N ASP A 200 2.37 -12.29 -0.99
CA ASP A 200 1.24 -11.37 -1.17
C ASP A 200 -0.09 -11.90 -0.64
N ILE A 201 -0.36 -13.18 -0.90
CA ILE A 201 -1.62 -13.86 -0.56
C ILE A 201 -1.52 -14.74 0.68
N SER A 202 -0.47 -14.56 1.48
CA SER A 202 -0.34 -15.29 2.74
C SER A 202 -1.35 -14.79 3.80
N PRO A 203 -1.80 -15.66 4.73
CA PRO A 203 -2.69 -15.27 5.82
C PRO A 203 -2.13 -14.12 6.68
N ALA A 204 -0.80 -14.09 6.88
CA ALA A 204 -0.11 -13.05 7.63
C ALA A 204 -0.10 -11.72 6.88
N THR A 205 0.14 -11.70 5.55
CA THR A 205 0.11 -10.47 4.76
C THR A 205 -1.30 -9.90 4.65
N VAL A 206 -2.32 -10.74 4.43
CA VAL A 206 -3.74 -10.32 4.44
C VAL A 206 -4.11 -9.67 5.77
N SER A 207 -3.74 -10.31 6.88
CA SER A 207 -4.00 -9.78 8.23
C SER A 207 -3.20 -8.49 8.53
N ALA A 208 -1.99 -8.36 7.97
CA ALA A 208 -1.21 -7.13 8.05
C ALA A 208 -1.83 -5.98 7.24
N GLN A 209 -2.35 -6.27 6.04
CA GLN A 209 -3.03 -5.28 5.18
C GLN A 209 -4.32 -4.76 5.83
N ARG A 210 -5.11 -5.64 6.47
CA ARG A 210 -6.26 -5.25 7.31
C ARG A 210 -5.86 -4.24 8.39
N SER A 211 -4.83 -4.56 9.18
CA SER A 211 -4.33 -3.67 10.23
C SER A 211 -3.75 -2.37 9.66
N LEU A 212 -3.10 -2.41 8.49
CA LEU A 212 -2.60 -1.23 7.81
C LEU A 212 -3.71 -0.28 7.38
N ALA A 213 -4.76 -0.80 6.71
CA ALA A 213 -5.91 -0.02 6.29
C ALA A 213 -6.64 0.63 7.48
N LEU A 214 -6.75 -0.08 8.62
CA LEU A 214 -7.26 0.48 9.87
C LEU A 214 -6.36 1.59 10.45
N ALA A 215 -5.04 1.44 10.43
CA ALA A 215 -4.12 2.49 10.87
C ALA A 215 -4.27 3.76 10.02
N GLU A 216 -4.34 3.62 8.70
CA GLU A 216 -4.54 4.73 7.77
C GLU A 216 -5.91 5.40 7.96
N ALA A 217 -6.99 4.63 8.08
CA ALA A 217 -8.34 5.14 8.31
C ALA A 217 -8.49 5.84 9.67
N THR A 218 -7.81 5.37 10.72
CA THR A 218 -7.79 6.03 12.04
C THR A 218 -7.05 7.37 12.00
N LEU A 219 -5.94 7.47 11.25
CA LEU A 219 -5.25 8.75 11.07
C LEU A 219 -6.06 9.76 10.25
N LEU A 220 -6.92 9.33 9.31
CA LEU A 220 -7.82 10.24 8.59
C LEU A 220 -8.87 10.88 9.51
N ALA A 221 -9.35 10.15 10.51
CA ALA A 221 -10.29 10.67 11.50
C ALA A 221 -9.69 11.82 12.33
N VAL A 222 -8.38 11.73 12.63
CA VAL A 222 -7.63 12.83 13.26
C VAL A 222 -7.36 13.95 12.26
N PHE A 223 -6.91 13.63 11.05
CA PHE A 223 -6.57 14.61 10.00
C PHE A 223 -7.77 15.48 9.58
N LYS A 224 -9.00 14.97 9.71
CA LYS A 224 -10.25 15.73 9.52
C LYS A 224 -10.27 17.05 10.30
N ASP A 225 -9.96 16.97 11.59
CA ASP A 225 -10.08 18.05 12.58
C ASP A 225 -8.69 18.63 12.97
N ASP A 226 -7.61 18.24 12.29
CA ASP A 226 -6.22 18.66 12.57
C ASP A 226 -5.82 19.90 11.72
N PRO A 227 -5.71 21.10 12.33
CA PRO A 227 -5.40 22.33 11.59
C PRO A 227 -3.90 22.48 11.27
N TYR A 228 -3.01 21.88 12.07
CA TYR A 228 -1.58 22.20 12.04
C TYR A 228 -0.87 21.84 10.71
N PRO A 229 -1.17 20.71 10.03
CA PRO A 229 -0.62 20.43 8.71
C PRO A 229 -1.01 21.49 7.68
N THR A 230 -2.22 22.06 7.78
CA THR A 230 -2.67 23.11 6.86
C THR A 230 -1.95 24.42 7.12
N VAL A 231 -1.76 24.82 8.38
CA VAL A 231 -0.95 26.00 8.73
C VAL A 231 0.47 25.91 8.15
N VAL A 232 1.10 24.73 8.25
CA VAL A 232 2.45 24.47 7.70
C VAL A 232 2.47 24.34 6.17
N ALA A 233 1.35 24.01 5.54
CA ALA A 233 1.20 24.05 4.08
C ALA A 233 0.99 25.49 3.56
N GLN A 234 0.22 26.31 4.28
CA GLN A 234 -0.06 27.71 3.94
C GLN A 234 1.20 28.58 4.02
N ASP A 235 2.03 28.44 5.05
CA ASP A 235 3.32 29.14 5.20
C ASP A 235 4.28 28.91 4.00
N ARG A 236 4.07 27.82 3.25
CA ARG A 236 4.84 27.46 2.04
C ARG A 236 4.12 27.81 0.73
N ASN A 237 2.87 28.25 0.78
CA ASN A 237 2.08 28.56 -0.41
C ASN A 237 2.26 30.02 -0.81
N ASN A 238 3.06 30.28 -1.86
CA ASN A 238 3.31 31.63 -2.39
C ASN A 238 2.05 32.37 -2.88
N LEU A 239 0.93 31.67 -3.06
CA LEU A 239 -0.36 32.26 -3.45
C LEU A 239 -1.21 32.67 -2.24
N ASP A 240 -0.91 32.16 -1.04
CA ASP A 240 -1.60 32.51 0.19
C ASP A 240 -1.12 33.88 0.69
N LYS A 241 -2.08 34.79 0.86
CA LYS A 241 -1.86 36.17 1.31
C LYS A 241 -2.70 36.51 2.55
N ASP A 242 -3.36 35.53 3.16
CA ASP A 242 -4.30 35.78 4.25
C ASP A 242 -3.57 36.35 5.49
N TRP A 243 -2.34 35.90 5.70
CA TRP A 243 -1.41 36.42 6.71
C TRP A 243 -1.16 37.94 6.60
N MET A 244 -1.32 38.54 5.42
CA MET A 244 -1.10 39.98 5.21
C MET A 244 -2.19 40.85 5.85
N PHE A 245 -3.38 40.30 6.12
CA PHE A 245 -4.52 41.04 6.67
C PHE A 245 -5.16 40.38 7.90
N LYS A 246 -4.88 39.10 8.20
CA LYS A 246 -5.28 38.44 9.44
C LYS A 246 -4.22 37.42 9.90
N ALA A 247 -3.91 37.43 11.19
CA ALA A 247 -3.08 36.36 11.77
C ALA A 247 -3.81 34.99 11.70
N PRO A 248 -3.13 33.89 11.35
CA PRO A 248 -3.76 32.57 11.31
C PRO A 248 -4.34 32.15 12.67
N GLU A 249 -5.66 32.01 12.74
CA GLU A 249 -6.36 31.46 13.90
C GLU A 249 -6.33 29.93 13.84
N ILE A 250 -5.69 29.30 14.82
CA ILE A 250 -5.65 27.84 14.95
C ILE A 250 -6.80 27.40 15.87
N PRO A 251 -7.82 26.67 15.39
CA PRO A 251 -8.91 26.19 16.24
C PRO A 251 -8.41 25.28 17.36
N LYS A 252 -9.04 25.37 18.54
CA LYS A 252 -8.76 24.43 19.64
C LYS A 252 -9.26 23.03 19.25
N VAL A 253 -8.38 22.04 19.41
CA VAL A 253 -8.65 20.64 19.10
C VAL A 253 -8.89 19.80 20.36
N ARG A 254 -9.50 18.63 20.19
CA ARG A 254 -9.65 17.62 21.26
C ARG A 254 -8.33 16.87 21.44
N ALA A 255 -7.28 17.59 21.84
CA ALA A 255 -5.89 17.16 21.79
C ALA A 255 -5.66 15.78 22.43
N HIS A 256 -6.04 15.58 23.69
CA HIS A 256 -5.94 14.27 24.35
C HIS A 256 -6.63 13.11 23.59
N LEU A 257 -7.82 13.35 23.00
CA LEU A 257 -8.51 12.32 22.22
C LEU A 257 -7.74 11.99 20.95
N PHE A 258 -7.26 12.99 20.22
CA PHE A 258 -6.48 12.80 19.00
C PHE A 258 -5.15 12.11 19.27
N ALA A 259 -4.51 12.40 20.41
CA ALA A 259 -3.34 11.66 20.85
C ALA A 259 -3.62 10.15 20.97
N ARG A 260 -4.72 9.77 21.65
CA ARG A 260 -5.11 8.36 21.81
C ARG A 260 -5.55 7.69 20.50
N LEU A 261 -6.19 8.40 19.58
CA LEU A 261 -6.49 7.88 18.23
C LEU A 261 -5.19 7.62 17.44
N CYS A 262 -4.22 8.54 17.51
CA CYS A 262 -2.92 8.38 16.89
C CYS A 262 -2.11 7.20 17.50
N LEU A 263 -2.28 6.91 18.79
CA LEU A 263 -1.68 5.70 19.40
C LEU A 263 -2.35 4.41 18.92
N ALA A 264 -3.68 4.34 18.81
CA ALA A 264 -4.36 3.18 18.21
C ALA A 264 -3.89 2.92 16.76
N ALA A 265 -3.75 3.98 15.96
CA ALA A 265 -3.17 3.86 14.61
C ALA A 265 -1.71 3.35 14.65
N SER A 266 -0.91 3.75 15.64
CA SER A 266 0.44 3.21 15.84
C SER A 266 0.42 1.74 16.27
N GLU A 267 -0.53 1.32 17.09
CA GLU A 267 -0.70 -0.06 17.55
C GLU A 267 -1.12 -0.98 16.40
N HIS A 268 -2.08 -0.57 15.57
CA HIS A 268 -2.43 -1.26 14.31
C HIS A 268 -1.25 -1.35 13.34
N ALA A 269 -0.48 -0.27 13.15
CA ALA A 269 0.71 -0.28 12.29
C ALA A 269 1.83 -1.18 12.87
N ALA A 270 1.96 -1.26 14.19
CA ALA A 270 2.89 -2.19 14.85
C ALA A 270 2.47 -3.66 14.63
N GLN A 271 1.17 -3.97 14.70
CA GLN A 271 0.61 -5.29 14.37
C GLN A 271 0.87 -5.67 12.90
N ALA A 272 0.66 -4.74 11.96
CA ALA A 272 1.01 -4.97 10.56
C ALA A 272 2.51 -5.22 10.38
N SER A 273 3.36 -4.45 11.07
CA SER A 273 4.82 -4.58 11.00
C SER A 273 5.31 -5.93 11.52
N SER A 274 4.79 -6.43 12.66
CA SER A 274 5.20 -7.71 13.23
C SER A 274 4.78 -8.90 12.36
N LEU A 275 3.57 -8.88 11.79
CA LEU A 275 3.09 -9.88 10.85
C LEU A 275 3.97 -9.94 9.58
N CYS A 276 4.31 -8.78 9.00
CA CYS A 276 5.22 -8.71 7.86
C CYS A 276 6.64 -9.20 8.19
N GLN A 277 7.18 -8.83 9.36
CA GLN A 277 8.53 -9.23 9.79
C GLN A 277 8.64 -10.73 10.06
N ALA A 278 7.63 -11.35 10.67
CA ALA A 278 7.59 -12.80 10.88
C ALA A 278 7.76 -13.56 9.55
N GLN A 279 7.09 -13.07 8.50
CA GLN A 279 7.15 -13.63 7.14
C GLN A 279 8.48 -13.36 6.42
N SER A 280 9.14 -12.24 6.68
CA SER A 280 10.53 -12.02 6.24
C SER A 280 11.52 -12.95 6.94
N SER A 281 11.25 -13.32 8.19
CA SER A 281 12.13 -14.18 9.00
C SER A 281 12.03 -15.67 8.64
N SER A 282 10.85 -16.17 8.25
CA SER A 282 10.67 -17.55 7.76
C SER A 282 11.38 -17.79 6.41
N GLY A 283 11.72 -16.72 5.70
CA GLY A 283 12.65 -16.71 4.56
C GLY A 283 14.14 -16.76 4.95
N GLY A 284 14.49 -17.30 6.12
CA GLY A 284 15.85 -17.66 6.51
C GLY A 284 16.88 -16.55 6.34
N SER A 285 16.69 -15.40 6.99
CA SER A 285 17.74 -14.37 7.09
C SER A 285 18.11 -14.14 8.55
N ALA A 286 19.16 -14.83 8.99
CA ALA A 286 19.96 -14.36 10.10
C ALA A 286 20.72 -13.10 9.65
N SER A 287 20.08 -11.94 9.74
CA SER A 287 20.77 -10.66 9.60
C SER A 287 21.26 -10.23 10.99
N GLY A 288 22.39 -10.81 11.39
CA GLY A 288 23.23 -10.20 12.42
C GLY A 288 23.71 -8.83 11.95
N ASN A 289 23.92 -7.92 12.89
CA ASN A 289 24.34 -6.56 12.62
C ASN A 289 25.75 -6.53 11.99
N GLY A 290 25.86 -6.31 10.67
CA GLY A 290 27.15 -6.25 9.97
C GLY A 290 27.03 -5.99 8.48
N GLY A 291 27.77 -5.02 7.96
CA GLY A 291 27.72 -4.65 6.55
C GLY A 291 28.33 -5.70 5.62
N GLY A 292 27.53 -6.24 4.69
CA GLY A 292 28.00 -7.19 3.68
C GLY A 292 27.03 -7.30 2.50
N LYS A 293 27.31 -6.59 1.40
CA LYS A 293 26.64 -6.84 0.11
C LYS A 293 27.17 -8.14 -0.51
N MET A 294 26.31 -8.83 -1.26
CA MET A 294 26.60 -10.01 -2.11
C MET A 294 26.68 -11.41 -1.44
N VAL A 295 25.58 -11.92 -0.89
CA VAL A 295 25.25 -13.36 -1.02
C VAL A 295 23.73 -13.48 -1.24
N GLY A 296 23.30 -13.91 -2.43
CA GLY A 296 21.86 -13.98 -2.73
C GLY A 296 21.47 -14.43 -4.14
N LEU A 297 22.34 -15.17 -4.85
CA LEU A 297 22.11 -15.55 -6.26
C LEU A 297 21.63 -16.99 -6.47
N MET A 298 20.97 -17.60 -5.47
CA MET A 298 20.19 -18.84 -5.62
C MET A 298 19.17 -18.94 -4.48
N ARG A 299 18.02 -18.27 -4.65
CA ARG A 299 16.81 -18.50 -3.85
C ARG A 299 15.65 -18.80 -4.80
N ASN A 300 14.92 -19.87 -4.50
CA ASN A 300 13.78 -20.30 -5.31
C ASN A 300 12.77 -19.14 -5.41
N ALA A 301 12.26 -18.88 -6.62
CA ALA A 301 11.55 -17.66 -6.93
C ALA A 301 10.20 -17.51 -6.19
N THR A 302 9.66 -18.62 -5.72
CA THR A 302 8.35 -18.74 -5.06
C THR A 302 8.34 -18.39 -3.57
N ALA A 303 9.51 -18.40 -2.90
CA ALA A 303 9.62 -18.21 -1.45
C ALA A 303 10.40 -16.94 -1.07
N ARG A 304 10.03 -15.81 -1.67
CA ARG A 304 10.61 -14.49 -1.34
C ARG A 304 9.72 -13.76 -0.33
N GLY A 305 10.36 -12.99 0.57
CA GLY A 305 9.67 -12.14 1.54
C GLY A 305 9.01 -10.93 0.90
N LEU A 306 8.41 -10.09 1.73
CA LEU A 306 7.79 -8.83 1.31
C LEU A 306 8.84 -7.76 0.93
N ASP A 307 8.49 -6.86 0.02
CA ASP A 307 9.30 -5.74 -0.43
C ASP A 307 9.71 -4.83 0.72
N GLY A 308 11.00 -4.47 0.75
CA GLY A 308 11.57 -3.61 1.78
C GLY A 308 10.98 -2.20 1.81
N ASN A 309 10.40 -1.69 0.71
CA ASN A 309 9.72 -0.38 0.75
C ASN A 309 8.37 -0.47 1.45
N PHE A 310 7.62 -1.55 1.25
CA PHE A 310 6.36 -1.80 1.95
C PHE A 310 6.57 -1.95 3.46
N ILE A 311 7.53 -2.79 3.89
CA ILE A 311 7.87 -2.94 5.32
C ILE A 311 8.32 -1.60 5.92
N ARG A 312 9.18 -0.85 5.21
CA ARG A 312 9.63 0.48 5.65
C ARG A 312 8.49 1.49 5.76
N TYR A 313 7.52 1.43 4.86
CA TYR A 313 6.33 2.29 4.92
C TYR A 313 5.51 2.02 6.18
N ILE A 314 5.24 0.76 6.52
CA ILE A 314 4.49 0.40 7.74
C ILE A 314 5.22 0.90 9.00
N GLU A 315 6.53 0.71 9.08
CA GLU A 315 7.34 1.19 10.22
C GLU A 315 7.40 2.73 10.27
N ASN A 316 7.46 3.41 9.13
CA ASN A 316 7.31 4.87 9.07
C ASN A 316 5.92 5.33 9.51
N LEU A 317 4.85 4.61 9.15
CA LEU A 317 3.48 4.92 9.55
C LEU A 317 3.32 4.76 11.07
N ARG A 318 3.86 3.67 11.64
CA ARG A 318 3.92 3.43 13.10
C ARG A 318 4.58 4.62 13.83
N ARG A 319 5.78 5.02 13.38
CA ARG A 319 6.52 6.15 13.94
C ARG A 319 5.78 7.48 13.79
N THR A 320 5.22 7.73 12.62
CA THR A 320 4.49 8.98 12.32
C THR A 320 3.20 9.09 13.14
N ALA A 321 2.48 7.99 13.31
CA ALA A 321 1.31 7.92 14.18
C ALA A 321 1.69 8.20 15.65
N ARG A 322 2.76 7.56 16.16
CA ARG A 322 3.24 7.80 17.52
C ARG A 322 3.79 9.22 17.74
N ALA A 323 4.47 9.79 16.76
CA ALA A 323 4.93 11.18 16.81
C ALA A 323 3.78 12.19 16.79
N LYS A 324 2.73 11.95 15.98
CA LYS A 324 1.46 12.72 16.04
C LYS A 324 0.83 12.65 17.43
N ALA A 325 0.86 11.50 18.09
CA ALA A 325 0.37 11.38 19.46
C ALA A 325 1.19 12.25 20.43
N CYS A 326 2.53 12.19 20.36
CA CYS A 326 3.40 13.09 21.12
C CYS A 326 3.06 14.57 20.87
N ARG A 327 2.87 14.99 19.61
CA ARG A 327 2.44 16.35 19.27
C ARG A 327 1.10 16.71 19.90
N PHE A 328 0.12 15.83 19.89
CA PHE A 328 -1.17 16.10 20.51
C PHE A 328 -1.11 16.12 22.04
N PHE A 329 -0.27 15.31 22.71
CA PHE A 329 0.02 15.50 24.14
C PHE A 329 0.74 16.82 24.41
N ALA A 330 1.58 17.30 23.50
CA ALA A 330 2.20 18.61 23.63
C ALA A 330 1.17 19.75 23.57
N ILE A 331 0.22 19.67 22.63
CA ILE A 331 -0.90 20.64 22.52
C ILE A 331 -1.79 20.58 23.77
N ASP A 332 -2.09 19.39 24.28
CA ASP A 332 -2.86 19.19 25.52
C ASP A 332 -2.16 19.82 26.73
N ALA A 333 -0.84 19.62 26.86
CA ALA A 333 0.00 20.21 27.90
C ALA A 333 0.08 21.74 27.79
N GLU A 334 0.22 22.31 26.58
CA GLU A 334 0.27 23.76 26.39
C GLU A 334 -1.08 24.43 26.68
N LEU A 335 -2.20 23.82 26.28
CA LEU A 335 -3.55 24.26 26.67
C LEU A 335 -3.74 24.23 28.19
N GLY A 336 -3.07 23.31 28.90
CA GLY A 336 -2.97 23.26 30.36
C GLY A 336 -1.93 24.18 30.99
N GLY A 337 -1.26 25.05 30.23
CA GLY A 337 -0.24 25.99 30.70
C GLY A 337 1.15 25.37 30.97
N GLN A 338 1.36 24.10 30.63
CA GLN A 338 2.59 23.34 30.89
C GLN A 338 3.52 23.34 29.66
N THR A 339 3.95 24.53 29.22
CA THR A 339 4.81 24.71 28.04
C THR A 339 6.12 23.91 28.11
N GLY A 340 6.71 23.74 29.30
CA GLY A 340 7.90 22.89 29.49
C GLY A 340 7.64 21.44 29.10
N ASN A 341 6.52 20.87 29.56
CA ASN A 341 6.08 19.52 29.20
C ASN A 341 5.70 19.43 27.71
N ALA A 342 5.10 20.48 27.14
CA ALA A 342 4.77 20.54 25.71
C ALA A 342 6.04 20.41 24.84
N ILE A 343 7.08 21.19 25.14
CA ILE A 343 8.37 21.11 24.45
C ILE A 343 8.99 19.72 24.60
N GLY A 344 8.94 19.12 25.80
CA GLY A 344 9.43 17.76 26.03
C GLY A 344 8.72 16.71 25.16
N TRP A 345 7.39 16.82 25.01
CA TRP A 345 6.60 15.94 24.16
C TRP A 345 6.94 16.11 22.67
N LEU A 346 7.14 17.33 22.18
CA LEU A 346 7.57 17.56 20.80
C LEU A 346 8.93 16.92 20.51
N ARG A 347 9.88 17.05 21.44
CA ARG A 347 11.22 16.43 21.34
C ARG A 347 11.14 14.90 21.35
N ALA A 348 10.25 14.31 22.14
CA ALA A 348 9.96 12.87 22.07
C ALA A 348 9.35 12.46 20.72
N GLY A 349 8.52 13.31 20.11
CA GLY A 349 8.02 13.13 18.74
C GLY A 349 9.12 13.12 17.69
N LEU A 350 10.05 14.10 17.73
CA LEU A 350 11.22 14.14 16.84
C LEU A 350 12.10 12.89 17.00
N GLN A 351 12.33 12.43 18.23
CA GLN A 351 13.10 11.22 18.52
C GLN A 351 12.47 9.97 17.90
N GLU A 352 11.15 9.78 18.01
CA GLU A 352 10.44 8.63 17.39
C GLU A 352 10.59 8.64 15.85
N LEU A 353 10.52 9.84 15.25
CA LEU A 353 10.78 10.05 13.82
C LEU A 353 12.26 9.87 13.44
N GLY A 354 13.17 9.68 14.39
CA GLY A 354 14.61 9.56 14.15
C GLY A 354 15.26 10.87 13.70
N VAL A 355 14.71 12.01 14.13
CA VAL A 355 15.33 13.33 13.99
C VAL A 355 16.13 13.58 15.26
N GLU A 356 17.45 13.43 15.18
CA GLU A 356 18.34 13.71 16.31
C GLU A 356 18.32 15.20 16.65
N GLN A 357 17.94 15.52 17.88
CA GLN A 357 18.07 16.86 18.41
C GLN A 357 19.56 17.15 18.63
N ARG A 358 20.16 17.95 17.75
CA ARG A 358 21.49 18.52 18.02
C ARG A 358 21.38 19.40 19.25
N GLU A 359 21.96 18.94 20.36
CA GLU A 359 22.16 19.82 21.52
C GLU A 359 22.89 21.09 21.08
N ALA A 360 22.55 22.23 21.68
CA ALA A 360 23.09 23.54 21.34
C ALA A 360 24.54 23.75 21.85
N THR A 361 25.32 22.69 21.90
CA THR A 361 26.64 22.59 22.53
C THR A 361 27.71 22.30 21.49
N LYS A 362 28.52 23.34 21.22
CA LYS A 362 29.76 23.39 20.42
C LYS A 362 29.60 23.60 18.91
N LYS A 363 30.03 24.81 18.53
CA LYS A 363 30.45 25.27 17.20
C LYS A 363 31.11 24.15 16.35
N SER A 364 30.53 23.83 15.20
CA SER A 364 31.27 23.28 14.06
C SER A 364 30.69 23.82 12.73
N GLY A 365 31.58 24.25 11.83
CA GLY A 365 31.24 24.99 10.61
C GLY A 365 30.70 24.15 9.46
N GLY A 366 29.63 23.38 9.69
CA GLY A 366 29.00 22.50 8.67
C GLY A 366 27.56 22.88 8.28
N LEU A 367 27.09 24.08 8.65
CA LEU A 367 25.66 24.44 8.73
C LEU A 367 24.94 24.68 7.39
N SER A 368 25.64 24.68 6.27
CA SER A 368 25.08 24.93 4.93
C SER A 368 24.43 23.67 4.33
N LEU A 369 25.24 22.64 4.03
CA LEU A 369 24.83 21.47 3.24
C LEU A 369 23.62 20.73 3.81
N SER A 370 23.53 20.56 5.13
CA SER A 370 22.41 19.84 5.77
C SER A 370 21.06 20.55 5.66
N ARG A 371 21.04 21.87 5.53
CA ARG A 371 19.80 22.64 5.27
C ARG A 371 19.42 22.53 3.80
N PHE A 372 20.40 22.66 2.89
CA PHE A 372 20.17 22.47 1.46
C PHE A 372 19.71 21.05 1.10
N THR A 373 20.23 19.99 1.73
CA THR A 373 19.73 18.62 1.50
C THR A 373 18.31 18.41 2.00
N LYS A 374 17.96 19.02 3.15
CA LYS A 374 16.59 19.01 3.69
C LYS A 374 15.64 19.73 2.74
N GLU A 375 15.94 20.98 2.39
CA GLU A 375 15.16 21.79 1.45
C GLU A 375 15.01 21.15 0.07
N TRP A 376 16.05 20.46 -0.44
CA TRP A 376 15.99 19.76 -1.72
C TRP A 376 15.17 18.47 -1.65
N SER A 377 15.22 17.74 -0.54
CA SER A 377 14.34 16.59 -0.28
C SER A 377 12.88 17.03 -0.16
N GLU A 378 12.64 18.13 0.53
CA GLU A 378 11.33 18.75 0.68
C GLU A 378 10.73 19.17 -0.66
N LYS A 379 11.47 19.95 -1.46
CA LYS A 379 11.08 20.31 -2.83
C LYS A 379 10.88 19.07 -3.73
N ARG A 380 11.52 17.94 -3.43
CA ARG A 380 11.33 16.69 -4.16
C ARG A 380 10.04 15.98 -3.75
N GLU A 381 9.65 15.98 -2.48
CA GLU A 381 8.36 15.43 -2.05
C GLU A 381 7.20 16.31 -2.54
N ASP A 382 7.28 17.64 -2.39
CA ASP A 382 6.25 18.55 -2.87
C ASP A 382 6.01 18.34 -4.40
N ARG A 383 7.08 18.19 -5.20
CA ARG A 383 7.01 17.81 -6.64
C ARG A 383 6.43 16.42 -6.93
N LYS A 384 6.51 15.45 -6.01
CA LYS A 384 5.84 14.14 -6.18
C LYS A 384 4.35 14.26 -5.91
N VAL A 385 3.95 15.09 -4.94
CA VAL A 385 2.55 15.37 -4.63
C VAL A 385 1.88 16.05 -5.82
N GLU A 386 2.52 17.07 -6.40
CA GLU A 386 2.07 17.74 -7.63
C GLU A 386 1.86 16.75 -8.79
N LYS A 387 2.81 15.82 -8.98
CA LYS A 387 2.75 14.83 -10.07
C LYS A 387 1.82 13.64 -9.81
N GLY A 388 1.25 13.50 -8.60
CA GLY A 388 0.47 12.31 -8.16
C GLY A 388 1.28 11.01 -8.00
N ALA A 389 2.46 10.93 -8.63
CA ALA A 389 3.30 9.76 -8.72
C ALA A 389 4.10 9.49 -7.44
N ARG A 390 3.77 8.38 -6.75
CA ARG A 390 4.54 7.83 -5.60
C ARG A 390 4.79 8.80 -4.42
N TRP A 391 4.01 9.87 -4.27
CA TRP A 391 3.92 10.65 -3.03
C TRP A 391 3.35 9.81 -1.87
N GLY A 392 3.69 10.18 -0.64
CA GLY A 392 3.24 9.50 0.58
C GLY A 392 4.02 8.23 0.96
N ALA A 393 5.08 7.88 0.21
CA ALA A 393 5.91 6.70 0.50
C ALA A 393 6.70 6.79 1.83
N ASP A 394 6.78 7.97 2.45
CA ASP A 394 7.34 8.21 3.78
C ASP A 394 6.29 8.12 4.92
N ALA A 395 5.05 7.72 4.59
CA ALA A 395 3.89 7.71 5.48
C ALA A 395 3.48 9.07 6.08
N GLY A 396 3.93 10.19 5.48
CA GLY A 396 3.70 11.54 6.01
C GLY A 396 4.69 11.97 7.11
N LYS A 397 5.80 11.24 7.26
CA LYS A 397 6.89 11.56 8.19
C LYS A 397 7.40 12.99 8.01
N THR A 398 7.65 13.42 6.78
CA THR A 398 8.19 14.75 6.45
C THR A 398 7.25 15.88 6.87
N GLU A 399 5.97 15.76 6.57
CA GLU A 399 4.94 16.71 7.02
C GLU A 399 4.85 16.77 8.56
N GLU A 400 4.96 15.64 9.25
CA GLU A 400 4.91 15.64 10.72
C GLU A 400 6.14 16.28 11.36
N VAL A 401 7.34 16.04 10.81
CA VAL A 401 8.56 16.75 11.24
C VAL A 401 8.38 18.27 11.12
N ARG A 402 7.89 18.76 9.97
CA ARG A 402 7.66 20.19 9.73
C ARG A 402 6.72 20.81 10.78
N VAL A 403 5.62 20.12 11.14
CA VAL A 403 4.69 20.59 12.18
C VAL A 403 5.34 20.60 13.57
N ILE A 404 6.05 19.55 13.95
CA ILE A 404 6.67 19.44 15.27
C ILE A 404 7.78 20.50 15.43
N GLU A 405 8.61 20.73 14.41
CA GLU A 405 9.65 21.77 14.41
C GLU A 405 9.06 23.19 14.52
N MET A 406 7.95 23.48 13.82
CA MET A 406 7.26 24.77 13.91
C MET A 406 6.74 25.03 15.33
N LEU A 407 6.15 24.02 15.97
CA LEU A 407 5.65 24.13 17.35
C LEU A 407 6.81 24.21 18.37
N ASP A 408 7.90 23.44 18.19
CA ASP A 408 9.05 23.44 19.12
C ASP A 408 9.77 24.80 19.08
N ALA A 409 9.94 25.39 17.89
CA ALA A 409 10.50 26.73 17.74
C ALA A 409 9.61 27.81 18.39
N LYS A 410 8.29 27.74 18.18
CA LYS A 410 7.32 28.68 18.77
C LYS A 410 7.31 28.60 20.29
N TRP A 411 7.12 27.40 20.84
CA TRP A 411 6.97 27.21 22.28
C TRP A 411 8.28 27.30 23.04
N SER A 412 9.43 26.90 22.47
CA SER A 412 10.73 27.16 23.09
C SER A 412 10.95 28.67 23.25
N LYS A 413 10.73 29.48 22.21
CA LYS A 413 10.83 30.95 22.31
C LYS A 413 9.91 31.52 23.38
N GLN A 414 8.65 31.05 23.45
CA GLN A 414 7.69 31.48 24.48
C GLN A 414 8.14 31.08 25.89
N ASN A 415 8.66 29.86 26.06
CA ASN A 415 9.15 29.37 27.34
C ASN A 415 10.38 30.15 27.81
N ASP A 416 11.36 30.35 26.94
CA ASP A 416 12.61 31.07 27.25
C ASP A 416 12.38 32.56 27.54
N THR A 417 11.29 33.15 27.00
CA THR A 417 10.97 34.58 27.18
C THR A 417 9.99 34.85 28.34
N MET A 418 9.03 33.95 28.59
CA MET A 418 7.89 34.23 29.47
C MET A 418 7.67 33.19 30.56
N ASN A 419 7.67 31.89 30.22
CA ASN A 419 7.16 30.86 31.14
C ASN A 419 8.25 30.22 32.02
N ILE A 420 9.50 30.19 31.54
CA ILE A 420 10.72 29.70 32.20
C ILE A 420 10.51 28.33 32.89
N GLN A 421 9.76 27.43 32.24
CA GLN A 421 9.50 26.09 32.76
C GLN A 421 10.63 25.13 32.38
N ALA A 422 10.96 24.22 33.30
CA ALA A 422 11.89 23.13 33.01
C ALA A 422 11.31 22.19 31.94
N VAL A 423 12.12 21.80 30.96
CA VAL A 423 11.75 20.84 29.92
C VAL A 423 12.15 19.43 30.39
N PRO A 424 11.20 18.50 30.60
CA PRO A 424 11.53 17.13 30.98
C PRO A 424 12.18 16.36 29.83
N THR A 425 12.90 15.28 30.16
CA THR A 425 13.51 14.43 29.13
C THR A 425 12.42 13.64 28.37
N PRO A 426 12.64 13.32 27.08
CA PRO A 426 11.74 12.44 26.32
C PRO A 426 11.43 11.12 27.02
N ALA A 427 12.43 10.49 27.66
CA ALA A 427 12.26 9.23 28.37
C ALA A 427 11.25 9.33 29.53
N THR A 428 11.26 10.45 30.26
CA THR A 428 10.31 10.71 31.36
C THR A 428 8.87 10.76 30.88
N LEU A 429 8.63 11.40 29.72
CA LEU A 429 7.28 11.55 29.15
C LEU A 429 6.81 10.28 28.45
N LEU A 430 7.67 9.62 27.67
CA LEU A 430 7.33 8.37 26.98
C LEU A 430 6.90 7.26 27.95
N ALA A 431 7.42 7.25 29.19
CA ALA A 431 6.99 6.34 30.25
C ALA A 431 5.57 6.61 30.79
N GLN A 432 5.00 7.80 30.55
CA GLN A 432 3.64 8.19 30.96
C GLN A 432 2.62 8.03 29.82
N MET A 433 3.05 7.53 28.65
CA MET A 433 2.18 7.43 27.48
C MET A 433 1.06 6.38 27.71
N PRO A 434 -0.23 6.76 27.60
CA PRO A 434 -1.35 5.83 27.76
C PRO A 434 -1.48 4.91 26.53
N SER A 435 -2.37 3.92 26.60
CA SER A 435 -2.73 3.11 25.43
C SER A 435 -3.62 3.86 24.43
N GLY A 436 -3.68 3.34 23.21
CA GLY A 436 -4.60 3.78 22.17
C GLY A 436 -6.07 3.82 22.56
N ARG A 437 -6.88 4.37 21.66
CA ARG A 437 -8.33 4.23 21.67
C ARG A 437 -8.79 3.94 20.25
N ASP A 438 -9.29 2.74 20.01
CA ASP A 438 -9.90 2.39 18.73
C ASP A 438 -11.16 3.23 18.49
N MET A 439 -11.42 3.50 17.20
CA MET A 439 -12.58 4.27 16.75
C MET A 439 -13.41 3.53 15.69
N HIS A 440 -12.76 2.68 14.89
CA HIS A 440 -13.39 1.97 13.78
C HIS A 440 -13.72 0.54 14.18
N THR A 441 -14.96 0.13 13.90
CA THR A 441 -15.33 -1.29 13.84
C THR A 441 -15.44 -1.67 12.37
N VAL A 442 -14.67 -2.69 11.94
CA VAL A 442 -14.76 -3.21 10.57
C VAL A 442 -16.15 -3.81 10.37
N LYS A 443 -16.89 -3.31 9.37
CA LYS A 443 -18.13 -3.96 8.93
C LYS A 443 -17.76 -5.24 8.15
N PRO A 444 -18.47 -6.37 8.32
CA PRO A 444 -18.27 -7.53 7.47
C PRO A 444 -18.38 -7.14 5.99
N TYR A 445 -17.48 -7.68 5.16
CA TYR A 445 -17.59 -7.53 3.71
C TYR A 445 -18.77 -8.36 3.19
N GLU A 446 -19.57 -7.77 2.33
CA GLU A 446 -20.67 -8.42 1.61
C GLU A 446 -20.17 -8.74 0.19
N PRO A 447 -19.85 -10.02 -0.13
CA PRO A 447 -19.33 -10.38 -1.45
C PRO A 447 -20.41 -10.22 -2.53
N PRO A 448 -20.08 -9.71 -3.73
CA PRO A 448 -21.06 -9.51 -4.79
C PRO A 448 -21.51 -10.86 -5.37
N SER A 449 -22.82 -11.10 -5.40
CA SER A 449 -23.43 -12.27 -6.04
C SER A 449 -23.88 -11.96 -7.47
N LEU A 450 -24.11 -13.00 -8.27
CA LEU A 450 -24.84 -12.87 -9.54
C LEU A 450 -26.31 -12.51 -9.29
N ASP A 451 -26.92 -11.78 -10.22
CA ASP A 451 -28.38 -11.61 -10.25
C ASP A 451 -29.03 -12.99 -10.57
N PRO A 452 -30.09 -13.42 -9.87
CA PRO A 452 -30.79 -14.67 -10.17
C PRO A 452 -31.22 -14.81 -11.64
N VAL A 453 -31.63 -13.73 -12.31
CA VAL A 453 -32.02 -13.74 -13.73
C VAL A 453 -30.81 -13.98 -14.64
N VAL A 454 -29.66 -13.41 -14.27
CA VAL A 454 -28.38 -13.63 -14.98
C VAL A 454 -27.85 -15.04 -14.72
N LEU A 455 -28.10 -15.61 -13.54
CA LEU A 455 -27.75 -17.01 -13.26
C LEU A 455 -28.63 -17.97 -14.07
N GLU A 456 -29.95 -17.82 -14.02
CA GLU A 456 -30.92 -18.64 -14.79
C GLU A 456 -30.58 -18.71 -16.28
N SER A 457 -30.18 -17.58 -16.89
CA SER A 457 -29.81 -17.54 -18.31
C SER A 457 -28.57 -18.39 -18.64
N MET A 458 -27.71 -18.70 -17.66
CA MET A 458 -26.53 -19.55 -17.86
C MET A 458 -26.85 -21.05 -17.88
N ARG A 459 -28.11 -21.47 -17.64
CA ARG A 459 -28.55 -22.85 -17.95
C ARG A 459 -28.58 -23.11 -19.47
N ALA A 460 -28.57 -22.08 -20.32
CA ALA A 460 -28.37 -22.23 -21.75
C ALA A 460 -26.93 -22.71 -22.08
N PRO A 461 -26.74 -23.57 -23.10
CA PRO A 461 -25.40 -23.91 -23.58
C PRO A 461 -24.61 -22.68 -24.03
N PRO A 462 -23.28 -22.65 -23.83
CA PRO A 462 -22.45 -21.52 -24.25
C PRO A 462 -22.41 -21.34 -25.77
N GLU A 463 -22.54 -20.09 -26.25
CA GLU A 463 -22.45 -19.73 -27.67
C GLU A 463 -21.00 -19.67 -28.21
N GLY A 464 -20.10 -20.52 -27.69
CA GLY A 464 -18.68 -20.57 -28.09
C GLY A 464 -17.81 -21.36 -27.11
N SER A 465 -16.51 -21.42 -27.38
CA SER A 465 -15.49 -21.90 -26.41
C SER A 465 -14.60 -20.75 -25.95
N ASP A 466 -13.95 -20.92 -24.79
CA ASP A 466 -12.92 -20.01 -24.27
C ASP A 466 -11.50 -20.52 -24.55
N ASP A 467 -11.33 -21.37 -25.56
CA ASP A 467 -10.02 -21.88 -25.98
C ASP A 467 -9.17 -20.74 -26.55
N PHE A 468 -8.23 -20.25 -25.74
CA PHE A 468 -7.29 -19.21 -26.11
C PHE A 468 -6.17 -19.72 -27.05
N GLU A 469 -6.53 -20.47 -28.09
CA GLU A 469 -5.61 -20.77 -29.19
C GLU A 469 -5.12 -19.45 -29.82
N ASN A 470 -3.81 -19.21 -29.75
CA ASN A 470 -3.17 -17.99 -30.25
C ASN A 470 -3.61 -16.65 -29.62
N ALA A 471 -3.98 -16.64 -28.33
CA ALA A 471 -3.80 -15.43 -27.51
C ALA A 471 -2.30 -15.19 -27.27
N SER A 472 -1.58 -14.76 -28.32
CA SER A 472 -0.16 -14.45 -28.28
C SER A 472 0.11 -13.44 -27.16
N ASP A 473 0.71 -13.90 -26.05
CA ASP A 473 1.22 -13.02 -25.01
C ASP A 473 2.45 -12.35 -25.63
N SER A 474 2.19 -11.26 -26.37
CA SER A 474 3.21 -10.49 -27.05
C SER A 474 4.08 -9.82 -25.99
N GLU A 475 5.12 -10.54 -25.58
CA GLU A 475 6.19 -10.12 -24.69
C GLU A 475 7.08 -9.08 -25.39
N ASP A 476 6.50 -7.90 -25.68
CA ASP A 476 7.25 -6.70 -26.02
C ASP A 476 7.29 -5.72 -24.84
N GLU A 477 7.80 -6.22 -23.71
CA GLU A 477 8.33 -5.40 -22.61
C GLU A 477 9.68 -6.01 -22.18
N GLY A 478 10.77 -5.59 -22.85
CA GLY A 478 12.13 -5.76 -22.32
C GLY A 478 13.14 -6.57 -23.15
N LYS A 479 12.98 -6.70 -24.47
CA LYS A 479 14.02 -7.29 -25.34
C LYS A 479 15.18 -6.34 -25.69
N ASP A 480 15.48 -5.40 -24.80
CA ASP A 480 16.65 -4.55 -24.90
C ASP A 480 17.78 -5.01 -23.96
N ASN A 481 18.99 -5.04 -24.53
CA ASN A 481 20.29 -5.09 -23.86
C ASN A 481 20.87 -6.44 -23.37
N ASN A 482 20.23 -7.60 -23.56
CA ASN A 482 20.89 -8.92 -23.32
C ASN A 482 21.45 -9.59 -24.60
N SER A 483 21.50 -8.86 -25.71
CA SER A 483 22.04 -9.30 -27.01
C SER A 483 23.07 -8.32 -27.58
N ARG A 484 23.71 -7.51 -26.74
CA ARG A 484 25.02 -6.92 -27.09
C ARG A 484 26.06 -8.04 -27.05
N GLY A 485 26.50 -8.48 -28.24
CA GLY A 485 27.72 -9.26 -28.37
C GLY A 485 28.93 -8.47 -27.83
N PRO A 486 30.09 -9.12 -27.63
CA PRO A 486 31.30 -8.45 -27.19
C PRO A 486 31.61 -7.25 -28.10
N VAL A 487 31.96 -6.12 -27.47
CA VAL A 487 32.09 -4.83 -28.14
C VAL A 487 33.17 -4.91 -29.22
N GLY A 488 32.78 -4.79 -30.48
CA GLY A 488 33.68 -4.88 -31.64
C GLY A 488 33.19 -5.75 -32.81
N ALA A 489 32.16 -6.59 -32.61
CA ALA A 489 31.63 -7.43 -33.69
C ALA A 489 30.76 -6.64 -34.70
N PHE A 490 31.16 -6.64 -35.98
CA PHE A 490 30.36 -6.09 -37.08
C PHE A 490 29.15 -7.01 -37.41
N PRO A 491 28.00 -6.47 -37.90
CA PRO A 491 26.84 -7.29 -38.21
C PRO A 491 27.10 -8.21 -39.42
N GLY A 492 27.22 -9.52 -39.19
CA GLY A 492 27.28 -10.53 -40.27
C GLY A 492 28.02 -11.83 -39.90
N THR A 493 29.05 -11.77 -39.06
CA THR A 493 30.02 -12.88 -38.87
C THR A 493 29.63 -13.96 -37.85
N ARG A 494 28.34 -14.05 -37.49
CA ARG A 494 27.89 -14.88 -36.34
C ARG A 494 27.98 -16.39 -36.57
N ASN A 495 28.23 -16.85 -37.80
CA ASN A 495 28.30 -18.27 -38.16
C ASN A 495 29.75 -18.82 -38.33
N GLU A 496 30.79 -17.98 -38.26
CA GLU A 496 32.17 -18.44 -38.58
C GLU A 496 32.95 -18.99 -37.37
N TYR A 497 32.55 -18.69 -36.14
CA TYR A 497 33.19 -19.21 -34.92
C TYR A 497 32.56 -20.52 -34.42
N GLY A 498 32.36 -21.46 -35.35
CA GLY A 498 31.45 -22.59 -35.16
C GLY A 498 31.94 -23.98 -35.60
N ARG A 499 33.25 -24.21 -35.81
CA ARG A 499 33.87 -25.57 -35.87
C ARG A 499 35.38 -25.53 -36.15
N THR A 500 36.18 -25.97 -35.19
CA THR A 500 37.44 -26.70 -35.45
C THR A 500 37.72 -27.62 -34.27
N ASN A 501 37.51 -28.92 -34.49
CA ASN A 501 37.93 -29.97 -33.58
C ASN A 501 39.24 -30.54 -34.13
N SER A 502 40.38 -30.27 -33.50
CA SER A 502 41.67 -30.83 -33.92
C SER A 502 42.56 -31.17 -32.73
N SER A 503 42.67 -32.47 -32.49
CA SER A 503 43.83 -33.12 -31.89
C SER A 503 45.15 -32.46 -32.34
N ASN A 504 46.07 -32.24 -31.40
CA ASN A 504 47.45 -32.69 -31.63
C ASN A 504 48.24 -32.91 -30.33
N SER A 505 48.79 -34.12 -30.23
CA SER A 505 49.94 -34.47 -29.41
C SER A 505 51.24 -33.99 -30.06
N TYR A 506 52.24 -33.56 -29.28
CA TYR A 506 53.55 -34.24 -29.11
C TYR A 506 54.61 -33.34 -28.47
N TYR A 507 55.50 -34.00 -27.69
CA TYR A 507 56.71 -33.54 -26.99
C TYR A 507 56.52 -32.60 -25.78
#